data_AF-A0A1C0TK73-F1
#
_entry.id   AF-A0A1C0TK73-F1
#
_cell.length_a   1.000
_cell.length_b   1.000
_cell.length_c   1.000
_cell.angle_alpha   90.00
_cell.angle_beta   90.00
_cell.angle_gamma   90.00
#
_symmetry.space_group_name_H-M   'P 1'
#
loop_
_entity.id
_entity.type
_entity.pdbx_description
1 polymer ?
#
loop_
_entity_poly.entity_id
_entity_poly.type
_entity_poly.pdbx_seq_one_letter_code
_entity_poly.pdbx_strand_id
1 'polypeptide(L)'
;MSNVEVEKLHQLKGEKKVRVAYQKKDFLDYSIMSLICAVLCGYVYGWSSIVALIGYGLCVFMVVSFALRLGVKVVVPLIIRKPSELFYMFANRIKGINAMVYCGFGLLVLENVVIALTPDWPHMTETSRKVAIYLFYIHFSVITVFRTVIFVDHIRKRDKVQNFLMETAWKRRVSTKFKLNLELVHGYFTGVFTHIVTLAPWYFIITHFNFSILFLPLVCYLNLKIAKRVNEYSSYEFYREHWLCHNREFDFVYLHGPHHDAIPSGMIAVGGNGHLEGILRLTIGYPDVYYNPLIVFYQKSLAIIFDIKSHQYIPGVFPVLGKEANHVLQHSIHHMGKLEPYSLAVKIDQPDVSERVKRMAKNSPYSLRNSIFLDEKLNNYKWENSNYRRYISLYDKYSD
;
A
#
# COMPACT_ATOMS: atom_id res chain seq x y z
N MET A 1 -21.09 -14.86 -6.27
CA MET A 1 -19.72 -14.66 -6.81
C MET A 1 -19.35 -15.86 -7.67
N SER A 2 -20.07 -16.02 -8.77
CA SER A 2 -19.96 -17.17 -9.69
C SER A 2 -18.69 -17.07 -10.52
N ASN A 3 -17.96 -18.20 -10.59
CA ASN A 3 -16.91 -18.49 -11.57
C ASN A 3 -15.81 -17.44 -11.73
N VAL A 4 -15.08 -17.14 -10.65
CA VAL A 4 -13.68 -16.71 -10.81
C VAL A 4 -12.92 -17.85 -11.47
N GLU A 5 -12.62 -17.71 -12.77
CA GLU A 5 -11.79 -18.62 -13.54
C GLU A 5 -10.33 -18.42 -13.13
N VAL A 6 -9.77 -19.42 -12.45
CA VAL A 6 -8.39 -19.43 -11.92
C VAL A 6 -7.39 -19.09 -13.02
N GLU A 7 -7.59 -19.70 -14.19
CA GLU A 7 -6.73 -19.50 -15.36
C GLU A 7 -6.73 -18.06 -15.85
N LYS A 8 -7.81 -17.29 -15.70
CA LYS A 8 -7.88 -15.87 -16.09
C LYS A 8 -7.15 -14.94 -15.11
N LEU A 9 -7.11 -15.32 -13.83
CA LEU A 9 -6.48 -14.52 -12.77
C LEU A 9 -4.95 -14.59 -12.79
N HIS A 10 -4.42 -15.79 -12.98
CA HIS A 10 -2.97 -16.04 -13.01
C HIS A 10 -2.37 -15.97 -14.42
N GLN A 11 -3.08 -15.37 -15.39
CA GLN A 11 -2.53 -15.18 -16.75
C GLN A 11 -1.31 -14.29 -16.70
N LEU A 12 -0.13 -14.91 -16.68
CA LEU A 12 1.15 -14.25 -16.76
C LEU A 12 1.55 -14.10 -18.22
N LYS A 13 1.83 -12.85 -18.62
CA LYS A 13 2.75 -12.57 -19.72
C LYS A 13 4.14 -12.36 -19.13
N GLY A 14 5.13 -13.13 -19.60
CA GLY A 14 6.53 -13.08 -19.13
C GLY A 14 6.94 -14.27 -18.27
N GLU A 15 8.15 -14.21 -17.70
CA GLU A 15 8.73 -15.29 -16.89
C GLU A 15 8.23 -15.26 -15.44
N LYS A 16 7.72 -16.40 -14.93
CA LYS A 16 7.37 -16.55 -13.52
C LYS A 16 8.64 -16.71 -12.68
N LYS A 17 8.88 -15.78 -11.75
CA LYS A 17 10.00 -15.83 -10.81
C LYS A 17 9.60 -15.27 -9.45
N VAL A 18 9.49 -16.17 -8.48
CA VAL A 18 9.06 -15.85 -7.12
C VAL A 18 10.10 -15.02 -6.37
N ARG A 19 9.64 -13.96 -5.68
CA ARG A 19 10.48 -13.07 -4.87
C ARG A 19 9.74 -12.67 -3.58
N VAL A 20 10.47 -12.62 -2.46
CA VAL A 20 9.98 -12.15 -1.14
C VAL A 20 10.92 -11.16 -0.47
N ALA A 21 12.11 -10.98 -1.00
CA ALA A 21 13.12 -10.08 -0.44
C ALA A 21 14.06 -9.59 -1.52
N TYR A 22 14.67 -8.43 -1.29
CA TYR A 22 15.82 -7.98 -2.08
C TYR A 22 17.08 -8.80 -1.79
N GLN A 23 17.98 -8.75 -2.75
CA GLN A 23 19.30 -9.36 -2.75
C GLN A 23 20.34 -8.27 -3.05
N LYS A 24 21.59 -8.47 -2.63
CA LYS A 24 22.70 -7.53 -2.93
C LYS A 24 22.84 -7.11 -4.40
N LYS A 25 22.41 -7.98 -5.33
CA LYS A 25 22.44 -7.73 -6.78
C LYS A 25 21.38 -6.72 -7.24
N ASP A 26 20.35 -6.46 -6.46
CA ASP A 26 19.25 -5.57 -6.86
C ASP A 26 19.58 -4.09 -6.53
N PHE A 27 20.78 -3.79 -6.01
CA PHE A 27 21.18 -2.43 -5.59
C PHE A 27 21.03 -1.38 -6.71
N LEU A 28 21.45 -1.71 -7.94
CA LEU A 28 21.33 -0.75 -9.04
C LEU A 28 19.87 -0.53 -9.45
N ASP A 29 19.06 -1.59 -9.52
CA ASP A 29 17.62 -1.45 -9.81
C ASP A 29 16.91 -0.63 -8.73
N TYR A 30 17.26 -0.87 -7.45
CA TYR A 30 16.75 -0.11 -6.32
C TYR A 30 17.13 1.38 -6.42
N SER A 31 18.39 1.67 -6.80
CA SER A 31 18.87 3.04 -6.99
C SER A 31 18.18 3.75 -8.15
N ILE A 32 17.94 3.05 -9.26
CA ILE A 32 17.17 3.57 -10.41
C ILE A 32 15.73 3.88 -9.98
N MET A 33 15.08 2.96 -9.26
CA MET A 33 13.74 3.17 -8.72
C MET A 33 13.68 4.41 -7.81
N SER A 34 14.65 4.58 -6.89
CA SER A 34 14.75 5.76 -6.05
C SER A 34 14.96 7.05 -6.86
N LEU A 35 15.78 7.02 -7.92
CA LEU A 35 15.96 8.16 -8.82
C LEU A 35 14.66 8.52 -9.55
N ILE A 36 13.92 7.54 -10.06
CA ILE A 36 12.61 7.75 -10.70
C ILE A 36 11.65 8.42 -9.71
N CYS A 37 11.62 7.95 -8.46
CA CYS A 37 10.78 8.55 -7.42
C CYS A 37 11.20 9.99 -7.09
N ALA A 38 12.50 10.30 -7.06
CA ALA A 38 12.99 11.66 -6.87
C ALA A 38 12.53 12.57 -8.02
N VAL A 39 12.75 12.15 -9.27
CA VAL A 39 12.30 12.90 -10.45
C VAL A 39 10.80 13.16 -10.40
N LEU A 40 10.00 12.14 -10.07
CA LEU A 40 8.56 12.28 -9.89
C LEU A 40 8.21 13.32 -8.81
N CYS A 41 8.87 13.27 -7.64
CA CYS A 41 8.62 14.24 -6.57
C CYS A 41 8.88 15.67 -7.04
N GLY A 42 9.95 15.89 -7.83
CA GLY A 42 10.25 17.20 -8.42
C GLY A 42 9.20 17.67 -9.40
N TYR A 43 8.73 16.81 -10.29
CA TYR A 43 7.70 17.16 -11.27
C TYR A 43 6.31 17.39 -10.65
N VAL A 44 5.93 16.61 -9.65
CA VAL A 44 4.58 16.66 -9.08
C VAL A 44 4.45 17.75 -8.03
N TYR A 45 5.41 17.86 -7.11
CA TYR A 45 5.32 18.82 -6.00
C TYR A 45 6.03 20.14 -6.29
N GLY A 46 6.89 20.17 -7.31
CA GLY A 46 7.82 21.25 -7.59
C GLY A 46 9.19 21.00 -6.96
N TRP A 47 10.25 21.25 -7.74
CA TRP A 47 11.65 20.93 -7.40
C TRP A 47 12.18 21.55 -6.10
N SER A 48 11.61 22.68 -5.68
CA SER A 48 11.97 23.40 -4.46
C SER A 48 10.94 23.23 -3.33
N SER A 49 9.87 22.47 -3.54
CA SER A 49 8.85 22.26 -2.51
C SER A 49 9.41 21.44 -1.35
N ILE A 50 8.94 21.74 -0.13
CA ILE A 50 9.37 21.00 1.07
C ILE A 50 9.11 19.49 0.95
N VAL A 51 8.01 19.09 0.31
CA VAL A 51 7.66 17.68 0.10
C VAL A 51 8.66 17.01 -0.86
N ALA A 52 9.05 17.68 -1.94
CA ALA A 52 10.07 17.17 -2.86
C ALA A 52 11.44 17.05 -2.18
N LEU A 53 11.85 18.06 -1.40
CA LEU A 53 13.11 18.04 -0.67
C LEU A 53 13.18 16.88 0.35
N ILE A 54 12.08 16.65 1.08
CA ILE A 54 11.96 15.47 1.96
C ILE A 54 12.06 14.19 1.11
N GLY A 55 11.36 14.12 -0.02
CA GLY A 55 11.42 13.00 -0.95
C GLY A 55 12.86 12.70 -1.43
N TYR A 56 13.65 13.72 -1.77
CA TYR A 56 15.05 13.57 -2.19
C TYR A 56 15.93 13.03 -1.06
N GLY A 57 15.79 13.61 0.13
CA GLY A 57 16.51 13.13 1.31
C GLY A 57 16.20 11.67 1.62
N LEU A 58 14.92 11.28 1.50
CA LEU A 58 14.49 9.90 1.68
C LEU A 58 15.05 8.99 0.56
N CYS A 59 15.07 9.41 -0.70
CA CYS A 59 15.69 8.64 -1.79
C CYS A 59 17.17 8.32 -1.50
N VAL A 60 17.94 9.33 -1.09
CA VAL A 60 19.36 9.15 -0.71
C VAL A 60 19.46 8.20 0.48
N PHE A 61 18.65 8.41 1.52
CA PHE A 61 18.61 7.52 2.67
C PHE A 61 18.33 6.07 2.28
N MET A 62 17.33 5.81 1.42
CA MET A 62 16.95 4.46 1.01
C MET A 62 18.10 3.75 0.28
N VAL A 63 18.79 4.44 -0.63
CA VAL A 63 19.96 3.89 -1.35
C VAL A 63 21.11 3.56 -0.40
N VAL A 64 21.45 4.48 0.50
CA VAL A 64 22.51 4.26 1.51
C VAL A 64 22.12 3.12 2.45
N SER A 65 20.88 3.09 2.92
CA SER A 65 20.36 2.06 3.82
C SER A 65 20.40 0.68 3.16
N PHE A 66 20.03 0.57 1.88
CA PHE A 66 20.15 -0.67 1.12
C PHE A 66 21.60 -1.18 1.11
N ALA A 67 22.57 -0.31 0.78
CA ALA A 67 23.98 -0.67 0.74
C ALA A 67 24.50 -1.16 2.09
N LEU A 68 24.12 -0.49 3.19
CA LEU A 68 24.52 -0.87 4.54
C LEU A 68 23.87 -2.17 5.02
N ARG A 69 22.59 -2.40 4.68
CA ARG A 69 21.80 -3.54 5.18
C ARG A 69 21.99 -4.81 4.36
N LEU A 70 22.06 -4.70 3.04
CA LEU A 70 22.09 -5.84 2.11
C LEU A 70 23.42 -5.99 1.37
N GLY A 71 24.25 -4.95 1.35
CA GLY A 71 25.47 -4.90 0.57
C GLY A 71 25.22 -4.55 -0.91
N VAL A 72 26.32 -4.34 -1.63
CA VAL A 72 26.29 -3.94 -3.04
C VAL A 72 26.89 -5.04 -3.90
N LYS A 73 26.18 -5.44 -4.95
CA LYS A 73 26.74 -6.20 -6.07
C LYS A 73 26.30 -5.54 -7.38
N VAL A 74 27.26 -4.98 -8.09
CA VAL A 74 27.04 -4.36 -9.41
C VAL A 74 26.74 -5.46 -10.42
N VAL A 75 25.55 -5.40 -11.01
CA VAL A 75 25.09 -6.25 -12.11
C VAL A 75 24.29 -5.40 -13.08
N VAL A 76 24.14 -5.82 -14.32
CA VAL A 76 23.30 -5.09 -15.28
C VAL A 76 21.85 -5.04 -14.76
N PRO A 77 21.25 -3.84 -14.59
CA PRO A 77 19.88 -3.67 -14.10
C PRO A 77 18.84 -4.43 -14.94
N LEU A 78 17.75 -4.86 -14.31
CA LEU A 78 16.64 -5.56 -14.97
C LEU A 78 16.02 -4.76 -16.11
N ILE A 79 15.89 -3.45 -15.96
CA ILE A 79 15.31 -2.58 -17.00
C ILE A 79 16.12 -2.60 -18.31
N ILE A 80 17.43 -2.84 -18.22
CA ILE A 80 18.33 -2.96 -19.37
C ILE A 80 18.40 -4.42 -19.84
N ARG A 81 18.49 -5.37 -18.92
CA ARG A 81 18.62 -6.81 -19.24
C ARG A 81 17.34 -7.41 -19.83
N LYS A 82 16.18 -6.91 -19.42
CA LYS A 82 14.85 -7.42 -19.79
C LYS A 82 13.86 -6.28 -20.04
N PRO A 83 14.08 -5.41 -21.05
CA PRO A 83 13.23 -4.25 -21.30
C PRO A 83 11.78 -4.63 -21.64
N SER A 84 11.56 -5.81 -22.23
CA SER A 84 10.21 -6.33 -22.50
C SER A 84 9.35 -6.50 -21.23
N GLU A 85 9.97 -6.76 -20.08
CA GLU A 85 9.25 -6.95 -18.81
C GLU A 85 8.56 -5.66 -18.34
N LEU A 86 9.13 -4.49 -18.68
CA LEU A 86 8.52 -3.18 -18.43
C LEU A 86 7.21 -3.04 -19.23
N PHE A 87 7.21 -3.42 -20.50
CA PHE A 87 6.00 -3.41 -21.33
C PHE A 87 4.95 -4.40 -20.81
N TYR A 88 5.38 -5.60 -20.39
CA TYR A 88 4.46 -6.59 -19.80
C TYR A 88 3.87 -6.11 -18.48
N MET A 89 4.65 -5.42 -17.63
CA MET A 89 4.15 -4.79 -16.41
C MET A 89 3.01 -3.81 -16.73
N PHE A 90 3.20 -2.89 -17.68
CA PHE A 90 2.14 -1.96 -18.09
C PHE A 90 0.95 -2.68 -18.74
N ALA A 91 1.20 -3.60 -19.68
CA ALA A 91 0.13 -4.32 -20.38
C ALA A 91 -0.74 -5.14 -19.41
N ASN A 92 -0.12 -5.79 -18.41
CA ASN A 92 -0.86 -6.53 -17.39
C ASN A 92 -1.72 -5.58 -16.56
N ARG A 93 -1.21 -4.42 -16.15
CA ARG A 93 -2.00 -3.45 -15.38
C ARG A 93 -3.14 -2.84 -16.20
N ILE A 94 -2.89 -2.46 -17.46
CA ILE A 94 -3.93 -1.92 -18.37
C ILE A 94 -5.08 -2.93 -18.55
N LYS A 95 -4.76 -4.21 -18.74
CA LYS A 95 -5.76 -5.28 -18.83
C LYS A 95 -6.58 -5.46 -17.55
N GLY A 96 -6.03 -5.07 -16.41
CA GLY A 96 -6.68 -5.13 -15.10
C GLY A 96 -7.41 -3.85 -14.71
N ILE A 97 -7.48 -2.83 -15.58
CA ILE A 97 -8.18 -1.58 -15.22
C ILE A 97 -9.67 -1.86 -15.09
N ASN A 98 -10.19 -1.63 -13.88
CA ASN A 98 -11.60 -1.77 -13.59
C ASN A 98 -12.41 -0.64 -14.25
N ALA A 99 -13.60 -0.94 -14.76
CA ALA A 99 -14.52 0.05 -15.35
C ALA A 99 -14.78 1.27 -14.45
N MET A 100 -14.77 1.08 -13.12
CA MET A 100 -14.98 2.15 -12.16
C MET A 100 -13.86 3.21 -12.17
N VAL A 101 -12.64 2.85 -12.59
CA VAL A 101 -11.54 3.81 -12.81
C VAL A 101 -11.94 4.82 -13.89
N TYR A 102 -12.46 4.33 -15.02
CA TYR A 102 -12.98 5.18 -16.09
C TYR A 102 -14.21 5.99 -15.65
N CYS A 103 -15.09 5.45 -14.80
CA CYS A 103 -16.21 6.21 -14.25
C CYS A 103 -15.74 7.39 -13.38
N GLY A 104 -14.76 7.17 -12.49
CA GLY A 104 -14.19 8.24 -11.66
C GLY A 104 -13.51 9.32 -12.51
N PHE A 105 -12.66 8.90 -13.45
CA PHE A 105 -12.00 9.82 -14.38
C PHE A 105 -13.01 10.57 -15.28
N GLY A 106 -14.00 9.88 -15.82
CA GLY A 106 -15.04 10.48 -16.65
C GLY A 106 -15.88 11.50 -15.90
N LEU A 107 -16.17 11.26 -14.62
CA LEU A 107 -16.87 12.23 -13.77
C LEU A 107 -16.02 13.49 -13.52
N LEU A 108 -14.72 13.34 -13.27
CA LEU A 108 -13.79 14.47 -13.14
C LEU A 108 -13.73 15.31 -14.43
N VAL A 109 -13.59 14.64 -15.59
CA VAL A 109 -13.55 15.32 -16.89
C VAL A 109 -14.87 16.01 -17.19
N LEU A 110 -16.00 15.35 -16.95
CA LEU A 110 -17.33 15.93 -17.15
C LEU A 110 -17.52 17.19 -16.30
N GLU A 111 -17.14 17.14 -15.03
CA GLU A 111 -17.19 18.32 -14.15
C GLU A 111 -16.36 19.48 -14.73
N ASN A 112 -15.15 19.22 -15.20
CA ASN A 112 -14.28 20.25 -15.79
C ASN A 112 -14.83 20.80 -17.12
N VAL A 113 -15.46 19.97 -17.95
CA VAL A 113 -16.15 20.40 -19.17
C VAL A 113 -17.32 21.32 -18.82
N VAL A 114 -18.15 20.94 -17.83
CA VAL A 114 -19.27 21.79 -17.42
C VAL A 114 -18.77 23.12 -16.87
N ILE A 115 -17.74 23.13 -16.00
CA ILE A 115 -17.11 24.36 -15.51
C ILE A 115 -16.66 25.26 -16.66
N ALA A 116 -16.05 24.70 -17.70
CA ALA A 116 -15.60 25.45 -18.86
C ALA A 116 -16.75 26.01 -19.71
N LEU A 117 -17.88 25.28 -19.78
CA LEU A 117 -19.09 25.70 -20.50
C LEU A 117 -19.97 26.68 -19.72
N THR A 118 -19.81 26.77 -18.40
CA THR A 118 -20.58 27.67 -17.53
C THR A 118 -19.70 28.63 -16.72
N PRO A 119 -18.85 29.44 -17.36
CA PRO A 119 -17.87 30.28 -16.65
C PRO A 119 -18.51 31.30 -15.70
N ASP A 120 -19.74 31.74 -15.98
CA ASP A 120 -20.47 32.73 -15.16
C ASP A 120 -21.12 32.12 -13.91
N TRP A 121 -21.12 30.79 -13.77
CA TRP A 121 -21.69 30.13 -12.59
C TRP A 121 -20.72 30.21 -11.40
N PRO A 122 -21.24 30.24 -10.16
CA PRO A 122 -20.41 30.40 -8.96
C PRO A 122 -19.69 29.08 -8.58
N HIS A 123 -18.80 28.59 -9.45
CA HIS A 123 -18.06 27.34 -9.24
C HIS A 123 -17.07 27.41 -8.07
N MET A 124 -16.53 28.60 -7.76
CA MET A 124 -15.56 28.83 -6.68
C MET A 124 -14.34 27.88 -6.73
N THR A 125 -13.81 27.64 -7.94
CA THR A 125 -12.75 26.65 -8.20
C THR A 125 -11.45 26.96 -7.45
N GLU A 126 -11.08 28.23 -7.29
CA GLU A 126 -9.89 28.63 -6.54
C GLU A 126 -10.02 28.29 -5.04
N THR A 127 -11.18 28.57 -4.43
CA THR A 127 -11.48 28.21 -3.05
C THR A 127 -11.41 26.69 -2.87
N SER A 128 -12.04 25.95 -3.78
CA SER A 128 -12.01 24.49 -3.78
C SER A 128 -10.58 23.94 -3.86
N ARG A 129 -9.74 24.50 -4.73
CA ARG A 129 -8.31 24.14 -4.86
C ARG A 129 -7.54 24.40 -3.56
N LYS A 130 -7.71 25.58 -2.95
CA LYS A 130 -7.06 25.91 -1.66
C LYS A 130 -7.44 24.89 -0.58
N VAL A 131 -8.73 24.59 -0.44
CA VAL A 131 -9.23 23.57 0.51
C VAL A 131 -8.63 22.20 0.20
N ALA A 132 -8.60 21.79 -1.07
CA ALA A 132 -8.03 20.51 -1.48
C ALA A 132 -6.56 20.36 -1.08
N ILE A 133 -5.76 21.43 -1.27
CA ILE A 133 -4.34 21.46 -0.88
C ILE A 133 -4.20 21.39 0.65
N TYR A 134 -5.04 22.09 1.42
CA TYR A 134 -5.03 21.97 2.88
C TYR A 134 -5.37 20.54 3.33
N LEU A 135 -6.39 19.91 2.74
CA LEU A 135 -6.76 18.53 3.06
C LEU A 135 -5.61 17.55 2.75
N PHE A 136 -4.90 17.76 1.64
CA PHE A 136 -3.70 16.98 1.31
C PHE A 136 -2.64 17.10 2.41
N TYR A 137 -2.29 18.33 2.83
CA TYR A 137 -1.26 18.54 3.86
C TYR A 137 -1.70 18.06 5.24
N ILE A 138 -2.98 18.22 5.60
CA ILE A 138 -3.55 17.68 6.84
C ILE A 138 -3.44 16.15 6.82
N HIS A 139 -3.84 15.49 5.74
CA HIS A 139 -3.73 14.04 5.59
C HIS A 139 -2.28 13.58 5.76
N PHE A 140 -1.36 14.17 4.99
CA PHE A 140 0.05 13.80 5.04
C PHE A 140 0.64 14.00 6.44
N SER A 141 0.36 15.14 7.08
CA SER A 141 0.89 15.47 8.40
C SER A 141 0.33 14.56 9.49
N VAL A 142 -0.99 14.36 9.54
CA VAL A 142 -1.64 13.53 10.57
C VAL A 142 -1.17 12.08 10.49
N ILE A 143 -1.11 11.50 9.28
CA ILE A 143 -0.63 10.13 9.11
C ILE A 143 0.86 10.01 9.44
N THR A 144 1.68 11.02 9.08
CA THR A 144 3.11 11.03 9.44
C THR A 144 3.32 11.13 10.94
N VAL A 145 2.54 11.96 11.64
CA VAL A 145 2.56 12.03 13.11
C VAL A 145 2.13 10.70 13.71
N PHE A 146 1.05 10.09 13.22
CA PHE A 146 0.60 8.78 13.67
C PHE A 146 1.69 7.72 13.51
N ARG A 147 2.37 7.70 12.36
CA ARG A 147 3.54 6.83 12.08
C ARG A 147 4.73 7.13 13.00
N THR A 148 4.96 8.39 13.33
CA THR A 148 6.03 8.80 14.26
C THR A 148 5.77 8.28 15.67
N VAL A 149 4.52 8.33 16.14
CA VAL A 149 4.14 7.75 17.44
C VAL A 149 4.41 6.24 17.47
N ILE A 150 4.10 5.53 16.38
CA ILE A 150 4.40 4.10 16.21
C ILE A 150 5.91 3.86 16.30
N PHE A 151 6.72 4.63 15.56
CA PHE A 151 8.17 4.54 15.61
C PHE A 151 8.73 4.75 17.02
N VAL A 152 8.26 5.77 17.73
CA VAL A 152 8.67 6.06 19.11
C VAL A 152 8.31 4.90 20.05
N ASP A 153 7.11 4.31 19.94
CA ASP A 153 6.74 3.14 20.77
C ASP A 153 7.63 1.93 20.47
N HIS A 154 7.97 1.68 19.20
CA HIS A 154 8.89 0.59 18.82
C HIS A 154 10.30 0.80 19.38
N ILE A 155 10.82 2.03 19.38
CA ILE A 155 12.12 2.37 19.97
C ILE A 155 12.09 2.19 21.49
N ARG A 156 11.01 2.65 22.16
CA ARG A 156 10.84 2.50 23.61
C ARG A 156 10.74 1.03 24.03
N LYS A 157 10.04 0.22 23.24
CA LYS A 157 9.85 -1.22 23.48
C LYS A 157 10.81 -2.10 22.68
N ARG A 158 11.99 -1.56 22.30
CA ARG A 158 12.94 -2.24 21.41
C ARG A 158 13.35 -3.64 21.86
N ASP A 159 13.46 -3.90 23.16
CA ASP A 159 13.85 -5.22 23.66
C ASP A 159 12.73 -6.25 23.41
N LYS A 160 11.45 -5.87 23.61
CA LYS A 160 10.28 -6.68 23.23
C LYS A 160 10.24 -6.92 21.73
N VAL A 161 10.41 -5.86 20.93
CA VAL A 161 10.48 -5.94 19.47
C VAL A 161 11.58 -6.91 19.03
N GLN A 162 12.78 -6.79 19.60
CA GLN A 162 13.91 -7.66 19.29
C GLN A 162 13.59 -9.11 19.63
N ASN A 163 13.12 -9.38 20.85
CA ASN A 163 12.84 -10.72 21.33
C ASN A 163 11.82 -11.44 20.43
N PHE A 164 10.73 -10.75 20.07
CA PHE A 164 9.75 -11.30 19.12
C PHE A 164 10.40 -11.59 17.75
N LEU A 165 11.09 -10.61 17.16
CA LEU A 165 11.66 -10.75 15.81
C LEU A 165 12.77 -11.82 15.74
N MET A 166 13.48 -12.09 16.84
CA MET A 166 14.47 -13.16 16.95
C MET A 166 13.86 -14.57 16.83
N GLU A 167 12.55 -14.71 17.02
CA GLU A 167 11.80 -15.96 16.85
C GLU A 167 11.10 -16.07 15.49
N THR A 168 11.40 -15.15 14.56
CA THR A 168 10.87 -15.12 13.19
C THR A 168 11.98 -15.22 12.14
N ALA A 169 11.63 -15.12 10.85
CA ALA A 169 12.61 -15.03 9.76
C ALA A 169 13.52 -13.79 9.85
N TRP A 170 13.16 -12.78 10.65
CA TRP A 170 13.90 -11.53 10.81
C TRP A 170 15.12 -11.63 11.71
N LYS A 171 15.31 -12.75 12.45
CA LYS A 171 16.43 -12.97 13.39
C LYS A 171 17.80 -12.50 12.87
N ARG A 172 18.11 -12.76 11.59
CA ARG A 172 19.40 -12.38 10.98
C ARG A 172 19.56 -10.86 10.81
N ARG A 173 18.46 -10.14 10.52
CA ARG A 173 18.44 -8.69 10.34
C ARG A 173 18.41 -7.94 11.66
N VAL A 174 17.90 -8.53 12.74
CA VAL A 174 17.77 -7.87 14.06
C VAL A 174 18.67 -8.45 15.16
N SER A 175 19.75 -9.16 14.79
CA SER A 175 20.59 -9.92 15.73
C SER A 175 21.32 -9.07 16.78
N THR A 176 21.37 -7.75 16.60
CA THR A 176 22.00 -6.80 17.53
C THR A 176 21.11 -5.58 17.67
N LYS A 177 21.24 -4.83 18.78
CA LYS A 177 20.48 -3.58 19.00
C LYS A 177 20.75 -2.53 17.92
N PHE A 178 22.00 -2.41 17.46
CA PHE A 178 22.35 -1.51 16.35
C PHE A 178 21.59 -1.86 15.08
N LYS A 179 21.60 -3.14 14.68
CA LYS A 179 20.87 -3.58 13.49
C LYS A 179 19.37 -3.40 13.64
N LEU A 180 18.79 -3.69 14.82
CA LEU A 180 17.37 -3.41 15.07
C LEU A 180 17.04 -1.92 14.88
N ASN A 181 17.83 -1.01 15.44
CA ASN A 181 17.59 0.43 15.29
C ASN A 181 17.65 0.85 13.82
N LEU A 182 18.63 0.33 13.06
CA LEU A 182 18.74 0.58 11.63
C LEU A 182 17.49 0.11 10.87
N GLU A 183 16.99 -1.07 11.20
CA GLU A 183 15.76 -1.64 10.62
C GLU A 183 14.50 -0.84 10.99
N LEU A 184 14.39 -0.35 12.23
CA LEU A 184 13.29 0.51 12.68
C LEU A 184 13.29 1.86 11.95
N VAL A 185 14.44 2.51 11.84
CA VAL A 185 14.59 3.79 11.11
C VAL A 185 14.31 3.58 9.63
N HIS A 186 14.83 2.50 9.05
CA HIS A 186 14.53 2.14 7.67
C HIS A 186 13.02 1.94 7.44
N GLY A 187 12.33 1.20 8.31
CA GLY A 187 10.89 0.98 8.17
C GLY A 187 10.07 2.27 8.30
N TYR A 188 10.42 3.15 9.24
CA TYR A 188 9.80 4.46 9.36
C TYR A 188 9.95 5.28 8.07
N PHE A 189 11.17 5.42 7.56
CA PHE A 189 11.43 6.19 6.34
C PHE A 189 10.87 5.54 5.07
N THR A 190 10.83 4.21 5.00
CA THR A 190 10.12 3.47 3.94
C THR A 190 8.66 3.90 3.89
N GLY A 191 7.97 3.89 5.04
CA GLY A 191 6.56 4.25 5.11
C GLY A 191 6.29 5.72 4.78
N VAL A 192 7.10 6.65 5.29
CA VAL A 192 6.98 8.08 4.94
C VAL A 192 7.23 8.29 3.44
N PHE A 193 8.27 7.67 2.89
CA PHE A 193 8.63 7.82 1.49
C PHE A 193 7.57 7.23 0.56
N THR A 194 7.12 6.00 0.81
CA THR A 194 6.00 5.39 0.10
C THR A 194 4.76 6.27 0.19
N HIS A 195 4.49 6.88 1.34
CA HIS A 195 3.33 7.76 1.51
C HIS A 195 3.42 9.00 0.62
N ILE A 196 4.58 9.68 0.59
CA ILE A 196 4.82 10.80 -0.34
C ILE A 196 4.56 10.33 -1.77
N VAL A 197 5.26 9.30 -2.23
CA VAL A 197 5.19 8.84 -3.63
C VAL A 197 3.77 8.39 -4.00
N THR A 198 3.07 7.70 -3.09
CA THR A 198 1.69 7.27 -3.29
C THR A 198 0.74 8.45 -3.44
N LEU A 199 0.92 9.56 -2.71
CA LEU A 199 0.02 10.70 -2.81
C LEU A 199 0.27 11.58 -4.05
N ALA A 200 1.31 11.30 -4.86
CA ALA A 200 1.66 12.10 -6.02
C ALA A 200 0.53 12.26 -7.05
N PRO A 201 -0.20 11.19 -7.46
CA PRO A 201 -1.32 11.35 -8.38
C PRO A 201 -2.45 12.20 -7.80
N TRP A 202 -2.75 12.09 -6.51
CA TRP A 202 -3.77 12.93 -5.87
C TRP A 202 -3.36 14.41 -5.88
N TYR A 203 -2.11 14.72 -5.52
CA TYR A 203 -1.59 16.09 -5.56
C TYR A 203 -1.62 16.68 -6.97
N PHE A 204 -1.26 15.87 -7.97
CA PHE A 204 -1.35 16.27 -9.38
C PHE A 204 -2.79 16.63 -9.77
N ILE A 205 -3.76 15.78 -9.44
CA ILE A 205 -5.17 16.03 -9.77
C ILE A 205 -5.68 17.32 -9.13
N ILE A 206 -5.44 17.55 -7.84
CA ILE A 206 -5.96 18.75 -7.15
C ILE A 206 -5.30 20.05 -7.60
N THR A 207 -4.12 20.00 -8.21
CA THR A 207 -3.40 21.17 -8.71
C THR A 207 -3.69 21.48 -10.18
N HIS A 208 -4.07 20.48 -10.98
CA HIS A 208 -4.26 20.63 -12.43
C HIS A 208 -5.73 20.61 -12.87
N PHE A 209 -6.64 20.08 -12.06
CA PHE A 209 -8.07 20.04 -12.37
C PHE A 209 -8.86 20.99 -11.48
N ASN A 210 -10.02 21.43 -11.99
CA ASN A 210 -10.96 22.24 -11.23
C ASN A 210 -12.04 21.37 -10.59
N PHE A 211 -12.49 21.81 -9.41
CA PHE A 211 -13.57 21.20 -8.66
C PHE A 211 -14.55 22.30 -8.27
N SER A 212 -15.84 22.09 -8.57
CA SER A 212 -16.91 23.06 -8.37
C SER A 212 -17.54 22.87 -6.99
N ILE A 213 -17.61 23.94 -6.19
CA ILE A 213 -18.36 23.92 -4.93
C ILE A 213 -19.86 23.74 -5.21
N LEU A 214 -20.36 24.31 -6.31
CA LEU A 214 -21.76 24.17 -6.73
C LEU A 214 -22.15 22.71 -6.98
N PHE A 215 -21.25 21.91 -7.55
CA PHE A 215 -21.51 20.49 -7.84
C PHE A 215 -21.11 19.54 -6.72
N LEU A 216 -20.55 20.07 -5.63
CA LEU A 216 -20.00 19.29 -4.53
C LEU A 216 -20.97 18.21 -3.99
N PRO A 217 -22.25 18.49 -3.69
CA PRO A 217 -23.14 17.47 -3.15
C PRO A 217 -23.37 16.30 -4.12
N LEU A 218 -23.60 16.62 -5.39
CA LEU A 218 -23.86 15.62 -6.44
C LEU A 218 -22.61 14.78 -6.73
N VAL A 219 -21.47 15.44 -6.94
CA VAL A 219 -20.21 14.75 -7.26
C VAL A 219 -19.76 13.88 -6.09
N CYS A 220 -19.87 14.36 -4.84
CA CYS A 220 -19.59 13.54 -3.66
C CYS A 220 -20.50 12.30 -3.59
N TYR A 221 -21.81 12.45 -3.83
CA TYR A 221 -22.75 11.34 -3.85
C TYR A 221 -22.40 10.30 -4.93
N LEU A 222 -22.07 10.74 -6.14
CA LEU A 222 -21.66 9.86 -7.24
C LEU A 222 -20.33 9.16 -6.92
N ASN A 223 -19.35 9.85 -6.35
CA ASN A 223 -18.09 9.25 -5.93
C ASN A 223 -18.29 8.16 -4.86
N LEU A 224 -19.20 8.38 -3.90
CA LEU A 224 -19.55 7.37 -2.89
C LEU A 224 -20.20 6.13 -3.54
N LYS A 225 -21.03 6.30 -4.57
CA LYS A 225 -21.59 5.18 -5.33
C LYS A 225 -20.51 4.40 -6.08
N ILE A 226 -19.59 5.09 -6.76
CA ILE A 226 -18.46 4.46 -7.46
C ILE A 226 -17.59 3.71 -6.45
N ALA A 227 -17.23 4.33 -5.33
CA ALA A 227 -16.42 3.72 -4.29
C ALA A 227 -17.07 2.46 -3.68
N LYS A 228 -18.38 2.49 -3.45
CA LYS A 228 -19.12 1.30 -3.00
C LYS A 228 -18.98 0.14 -3.98
N ARG A 229 -19.06 0.40 -5.29
CA ARG A 229 -18.86 -0.62 -6.33
C ARG A 229 -17.41 -1.11 -6.36
N VAL A 230 -16.43 -0.22 -6.30
CA VAL A 230 -15.00 -0.59 -6.25
C VAL A 230 -14.71 -1.55 -5.09
N ASN A 231 -15.27 -1.28 -3.92
CA ASN A 231 -15.09 -2.14 -2.74
C ASN A 231 -15.57 -3.58 -2.97
N GLU A 232 -16.59 -3.81 -3.82
CA GLU A 232 -17.10 -5.16 -4.13
C GLU A 232 -16.06 -6.03 -4.86
N TYR A 233 -15.14 -5.43 -5.61
CA TYR A 233 -14.13 -6.14 -6.42
C TYR A 233 -12.69 -5.92 -5.94
N SER A 234 -12.48 -5.01 -5.00
CA SER A 234 -11.15 -4.62 -4.50
C SER A 234 -10.27 -5.78 -4.04
N SER A 235 -10.83 -6.81 -3.39
CA SER A 235 -10.08 -8.01 -2.98
C SER A 235 -9.50 -8.79 -4.16
N TYR A 236 -10.22 -8.84 -5.29
CA TYR A 236 -9.78 -9.54 -6.49
C TYR A 236 -8.63 -8.80 -7.16
N GLU A 237 -8.78 -7.49 -7.34
CA GLU A 237 -7.72 -6.64 -7.89
C GLU A 237 -6.47 -6.69 -7.00
N PHE A 238 -6.65 -6.55 -5.69
CA PHE A 238 -5.56 -6.64 -4.73
C PHE A 238 -4.85 -7.99 -4.82
N TYR A 239 -5.60 -9.11 -4.80
CA TYR A 239 -5.02 -10.45 -4.93
C TYR A 239 -4.19 -10.58 -6.21
N ARG A 240 -4.76 -10.17 -7.35
CA ARG A 240 -4.11 -10.30 -8.66
C ARG A 240 -2.81 -9.50 -8.71
N GLU A 241 -2.87 -8.22 -8.35
CA GLU A 241 -1.72 -7.31 -8.37
C GLU A 241 -0.63 -7.78 -7.40
N HIS A 242 -1.02 -8.17 -6.19
CA HIS A 242 -0.09 -8.64 -5.18
C HIS A 242 0.55 -9.99 -5.58
N TRP A 243 -0.21 -10.89 -6.21
CA TRP A 243 0.31 -12.13 -6.77
C TRP A 243 1.32 -11.85 -7.91
N LEU A 244 1.02 -10.93 -8.83
CA LEU A 244 1.95 -10.53 -9.90
C LEU A 244 3.25 -9.96 -9.32
N CYS A 245 3.13 -9.05 -8.35
CA CYS A 245 4.25 -8.44 -7.64
C CYS A 245 5.17 -9.45 -6.96
N HIS A 246 4.66 -10.61 -6.55
CA HIS A 246 5.45 -11.66 -5.93
C HIS A 246 5.94 -12.75 -6.89
N ASN A 247 5.30 -12.90 -8.05
CA ASN A 247 5.59 -13.95 -9.03
C ASN A 247 6.33 -13.45 -10.28
N ARG A 248 6.69 -12.16 -10.36
CA ARG A 248 7.56 -11.59 -11.39
C ARG A 248 8.69 -10.79 -10.75
N GLU A 249 9.93 -11.10 -11.15
CA GLU A 249 11.12 -10.42 -10.58
C GLU A 249 11.11 -8.92 -10.85
N PHE A 250 10.63 -8.49 -12.03
CA PHE A 250 10.56 -7.06 -12.38
C PHE A 250 9.55 -6.31 -11.50
N ASP A 251 8.32 -6.80 -11.42
CA ASP A 251 7.25 -6.23 -10.61
C ASP A 251 7.64 -6.21 -9.13
N PHE A 252 8.28 -7.27 -8.61
CA PHE A 252 8.83 -7.24 -7.25
C PHE A 252 9.87 -6.14 -7.10
N VAL A 253 10.91 -6.11 -7.93
CA VAL A 253 12.07 -5.24 -7.71
C VAL A 253 11.71 -3.75 -7.83
N TYR A 254 10.86 -3.38 -8.79
CA TYR A 254 10.52 -1.98 -9.05
C TYR A 254 9.24 -1.50 -8.36
N LEU A 255 8.30 -2.39 -8.02
CA LEU A 255 7.02 -1.98 -7.46
C LEU A 255 6.92 -2.37 -5.99
N HIS A 256 6.89 -3.67 -5.67
CA HIS A 256 6.41 -4.15 -4.37
C HIS A 256 7.52 -4.40 -3.33
N GLY A 257 8.73 -4.69 -3.79
CA GLY A 257 9.88 -5.05 -2.98
C GLY A 257 10.19 -4.09 -1.82
N PRO A 258 10.03 -2.75 -1.95
CA PRO A 258 10.28 -1.83 -0.84
C PRO A 258 9.40 -2.10 0.37
N HIS A 259 8.17 -2.57 0.16
CA HIS A 259 7.25 -2.97 1.23
C HIS A 259 7.78 -4.18 2.01
N HIS A 260 8.44 -5.13 1.33
CA HIS A 260 9.04 -6.31 1.98
C HIS A 260 10.46 -6.09 2.50
N ASP A 261 11.09 -4.97 2.14
CA ASP A 261 12.44 -4.69 2.62
C ASP A 261 12.49 -4.12 4.03
N ALA A 262 11.36 -3.68 4.56
CA ALA A 262 11.29 -3.10 5.89
C ALA A 262 10.66 -4.05 6.91
N ILE A 263 10.98 -3.85 8.19
CA ILE A 263 10.38 -4.67 9.25
C ILE A 263 8.86 -4.58 9.21
N PRO A 264 8.16 -5.71 9.38
CA PRO A 264 6.75 -5.79 9.13
C PRO A 264 6.04 -5.19 10.36
N SER A 265 5.64 -3.94 10.22
CA SER A 265 5.06 -3.11 11.28
C SER A 265 4.12 -2.07 10.67
N GLY A 266 3.27 -1.46 11.49
CA GLY A 266 2.39 -0.40 11.01
C GLY A 266 3.15 0.80 10.40
N MET A 267 4.45 0.94 10.66
CA MET A 267 5.25 2.02 10.10
C MET A 267 5.35 1.97 8.57
N ILE A 268 5.41 0.78 7.98
CA ILE A 268 5.68 0.63 6.54
C ILE A 268 4.41 0.75 5.70
N ALA A 269 3.24 0.65 6.34
CA ALA A 269 1.97 0.45 5.68
C ALA A 269 1.46 1.72 4.96
N VAL A 270 1.17 1.57 3.66
CA VAL A 270 0.51 2.56 2.78
C VAL A 270 -0.30 1.82 1.71
N GLY A 271 -1.25 0.99 2.13
CA GLY A 271 -2.04 0.10 1.27
C GLY A 271 -1.26 -1.12 0.76
N GLY A 272 -0.26 -1.59 1.52
CA GLY A 272 0.64 -2.69 1.12
C GLY A 272 1.50 -2.39 -0.13
N ASN A 273 1.75 -1.12 -0.43
CA ASN A 273 2.47 -0.71 -1.64
C ASN A 273 3.97 -0.53 -1.38
N GLY A 274 4.81 -0.89 -2.36
CA GLY A 274 6.12 -0.25 -2.47
C GLY A 274 6.05 1.10 -3.20
N HIS A 275 7.19 1.78 -3.38
CA HIS A 275 7.22 3.19 -3.79
C HIS A 275 6.50 3.46 -5.12
N LEU A 276 6.95 2.87 -6.23
CA LEU A 276 6.33 3.07 -7.54
C LEU A 276 5.00 2.31 -7.69
N GLU A 277 4.79 1.26 -6.89
CA GLU A 277 3.52 0.53 -6.87
C GLU A 277 2.36 1.45 -6.50
N GLY A 278 2.55 2.31 -5.48
CA GLY A 278 1.54 3.27 -5.04
C GLY A 278 1.07 4.18 -6.19
N ILE A 279 1.99 4.67 -7.02
CA ILE A 279 1.65 5.52 -8.18
C ILE A 279 0.79 4.74 -9.16
N LEU A 280 1.23 3.56 -9.58
CA LEU A 280 0.53 2.78 -10.59
C LEU A 280 -0.84 2.35 -10.07
N ARG A 281 -0.91 1.85 -8.84
CA ARG A 281 -2.14 1.43 -8.20
C ARG A 281 -3.12 2.60 -8.08
N LEU A 282 -2.66 3.81 -7.77
CA LEU A 282 -3.56 4.96 -7.63
C LEU A 282 -3.90 5.67 -8.93
N THR A 283 -3.05 5.58 -9.96
CA THR A 283 -3.34 6.21 -11.25
C THR A 283 -4.29 5.34 -12.08
N ILE A 284 -4.08 4.01 -12.08
CA ILE A 284 -4.82 3.10 -12.96
C ILE A 284 -5.52 1.94 -12.25
N GLY A 285 -5.23 1.68 -10.98
CA GLY A 285 -5.85 0.58 -10.22
C GLY A 285 -7.13 0.97 -9.47
N TYR A 286 -7.22 2.22 -8.98
CA TYR A 286 -8.37 2.71 -8.23
C TYR A 286 -8.79 4.10 -8.72
N PRO A 287 -10.10 4.41 -8.77
CA PRO A 287 -10.60 5.72 -9.18
C PRO A 287 -10.39 6.83 -8.14
N ASP A 288 -9.88 6.51 -6.95
CA ASP A 288 -10.03 7.37 -5.79
C ASP A 288 -9.28 8.70 -5.91
N VAL A 289 -8.20 8.77 -6.68
CA VAL A 289 -7.51 10.05 -6.96
C VAL A 289 -8.31 11.00 -7.85
N TYR A 290 -9.31 10.49 -8.59
CA TYR A 290 -10.18 11.28 -9.46
C TYR A 290 -11.44 11.79 -8.75
N TYR A 291 -11.68 11.38 -7.51
CA TYR A 291 -12.83 11.87 -6.76
C TYR A 291 -12.65 13.32 -6.32
N ASN A 292 -13.77 13.91 -5.88
CA ASN A 292 -13.77 15.20 -5.22
C ASN A 292 -12.84 15.18 -3.98
N PRO A 293 -12.09 16.26 -3.71
CA PRO A 293 -11.09 16.31 -2.64
C PRO A 293 -11.58 15.84 -1.27
N LEU A 294 -12.85 16.10 -0.90
CA LEU A 294 -13.40 15.64 0.38
C LEU A 294 -13.50 14.11 0.45
N ILE A 295 -13.93 13.48 -0.64
CA ILE A 295 -14.07 12.03 -0.71
C ILE A 295 -12.69 11.36 -0.78
N VAL A 296 -11.75 11.91 -1.56
CA VAL A 296 -10.36 11.40 -1.59
C VAL A 296 -9.76 11.45 -0.19
N PHE A 297 -9.83 12.62 0.46
CA PHE A 297 -9.30 12.83 1.80
C PHE A 297 -9.87 11.81 2.80
N TYR A 298 -11.20 11.65 2.83
CA TYR A 298 -11.86 10.71 3.73
C TYR A 298 -11.43 9.26 3.46
N GLN A 299 -11.51 8.80 2.21
CA GLN A 299 -11.22 7.41 1.86
C GLN A 299 -9.75 7.06 2.04
N LYS A 300 -8.83 7.93 1.60
CA LYS A 300 -7.39 7.71 1.75
C LYS A 300 -6.97 7.69 3.22
N SER A 301 -7.51 8.61 4.02
CA SER A 301 -7.20 8.64 5.46
C SER A 301 -7.66 7.36 6.13
N LEU A 302 -8.89 6.90 5.88
CA LEU A 302 -9.38 5.65 6.44
C LEU A 302 -8.62 4.42 5.95
N ALA A 303 -8.37 4.33 4.64
CA ALA A 303 -7.66 3.20 4.05
C ALA A 303 -6.23 3.08 4.62
N ILE A 304 -5.48 4.19 4.69
CA ILE A 304 -4.11 4.17 5.21
C ILE A 304 -4.08 3.93 6.72
N ILE A 305 -5.00 4.52 7.51
CA ILE A 305 -5.08 4.22 8.95
C ILE A 305 -5.41 2.76 9.21
N PHE A 306 -6.37 2.21 8.45
CA PHE A 306 -6.71 0.79 8.54
C PHE A 306 -5.50 -0.08 8.18
N ASP A 307 -4.81 0.25 7.10
CA ASP A 307 -3.61 -0.47 6.65
C ASP A 307 -2.49 -0.43 7.70
N ILE A 308 -2.21 0.73 8.29
CA ILE A 308 -1.23 0.88 9.38
C ILE A 308 -1.57 -0.01 10.57
N LYS A 309 -2.85 -0.07 10.96
CA LYS A 309 -3.30 -0.90 12.09
C LYS A 309 -3.27 -2.39 11.75
N SER A 310 -3.69 -2.76 10.54
CA SER A 310 -3.71 -4.14 10.05
C SER A 310 -2.31 -4.67 9.79
N HIS A 311 -1.31 -3.79 9.62
CA HIS A 311 0.09 -4.12 9.44
C HIS A 311 0.91 -4.16 10.74
N GLN A 312 0.29 -4.03 11.91
CA GLN A 312 1.01 -4.16 13.18
C GLN A 312 1.04 -5.61 13.66
N TYR A 313 2.23 -6.23 13.56
CA TYR A 313 2.39 -7.66 13.82
C TYR A 313 3.14 -7.98 15.11
N ILE A 314 3.88 -7.01 15.64
CA ILE A 314 4.63 -7.17 16.88
C ILE A 314 3.64 -7.01 18.05
N PRO A 315 3.35 -8.09 18.80
CA PRO A 315 2.37 -8.06 19.88
C PRO A 315 2.76 -7.06 20.98
N GLY A 316 1.77 -6.42 21.59
CA GLY A 316 1.98 -5.47 22.70
C GLY A 316 2.67 -4.14 22.31
N VAL A 317 2.92 -3.90 21.02
CA VAL A 317 3.51 -2.65 20.50
C VAL A 317 2.47 -1.89 19.68
N PHE A 318 2.41 -0.58 19.87
CA PHE A 318 1.44 0.30 19.21
C PHE A 318 1.64 0.34 17.68
N PRO A 319 0.56 0.32 16.87
CA PRO A 319 -0.85 0.26 17.27
C PRO A 319 -1.28 -1.16 17.65
N VAL A 320 -1.70 -1.36 18.91
CA VAL A 320 -1.98 -2.71 19.42
C VAL A 320 -3.16 -3.33 18.67
N LEU A 321 -2.89 -4.40 17.93
CA LEU A 321 -3.90 -5.22 17.27
C LEU A 321 -4.21 -6.42 18.16
N GLY A 322 -5.43 -6.49 18.69
CA GLY A 322 -5.83 -7.55 19.62
C GLY A 322 -5.82 -8.95 18.99
N LYS A 323 -5.76 -9.99 19.84
CA LYS A 323 -5.76 -11.40 19.42
C LYS A 323 -6.94 -11.74 18.52
N GLU A 324 -8.14 -11.26 18.85
CA GLU A 324 -9.35 -11.45 18.04
C GLU A 324 -9.21 -10.95 16.59
N ALA A 325 -8.51 -9.83 16.38
CA ALA A 325 -8.28 -9.31 15.05
C ALA A 325 -7.28 -10.19 14.27
N ASN A 326 -6.23 -10.67 14.94
CA ASN A 326 -5.27 -11.61 14.36
C ASN A 326 -5.89 -12.98 14.02
N HIS A 327 -6.97 -13.38 14.70
CA HIS A 327 -7.72 -14.59 14.36
C HIS A 327 -8.55 -14.48 13.07
N VAL A 328 -8.83 -13.26 12.59
CA VAL A 328 -9.63 -13.02 11.38
C VAL A 328 -8.84 -12.33 10.26
N LEU A 329 -7.60 -11.93 10.51
CA LEU A 329 -6.73 -11.22 9.57
C LEU A 329 -5.34 -11.87 9.55
N GLN A 330 -4.97 -12.44 8.40
CA GLN A 330 -3.69 -13.14 8.23
C GLN A 330 -2.77 -12.52 7.17
N HIS A 331 -3.12 -11.38 6.56
CA HIS A 331 -2.37 -10.78 5.43
C HIS A 331 -0.89 -10.61 5.75
N SER A 332 -0.66 -9.82 6.78
CA SER A 332 0.41 -9.90 7.77
C SER A 332 1.44 -11.03 7.69
N ILE A 333 0.97 -12.27 7.74
CA ILE A 333 1.80 -13.44 8.04
C ILE A 333 2.80 -13.69 6.91
N HIS A 334 2.48 -13.26 5.68
CA HIS A 334 3.40 -13.44 4.56
C HIS A 334 4.71 -12.64 4.77
N HIS A 335 4.66 -11.51 5.49
CA HIS A 335 5.85 -10.70 5.75
C HIS A 335 6.84 -11.35 6.73
N MET A 336 6.45 -12.46 7.37
CA MET A 336 7.33 -13.27 8.20
C MET A 336 8.16 -14.30 7.39
N GLY A 337 8.25 -14.11 6.06
CA GLY A 337 9.09 -14.90 5.17
C GLY A 337 8.36 -16.04 4.46
N LYS A 338 7.03 -15.98 4.36
CA LYS A 338 6.23 -16.92 3.57
C LYS A 338 5.45 -16.16 2.52
N LEU A 339 5.28 -16.73 1.34
CA LEU A 339 4.74 -15.98 0.21
C LEU A 339 3.22 -15.74 0.30
N GLU A 340 2.53 -16.53 1.12
CA GLU A 340 1.07 -16.56 1.18
C GLU A 340 0.60 -16.14 2.58
N PRO A 341 -0.55 -15.46 2.68
CA PRO A 341 -1.57 -15.25 1.63
C PRO A 341 -1.35 -13.99 0.75
N TYR A 342 -1.90 -14.01 -0.47
CA TYR A 342 -1.86 -12.90 -1.43
C TYR A 342 -3.07 -11.97 -1.37
N SER A 343 -4.23 -12.40 -0.90
CA SER A 343 -5.35 -11.47 -0.70
C SER A 343 -5.13 -10.60 0.56
N LEU A 344 -6.12 -9.78 0.90
CA LEU A 344 -6.22 -9.12 2.21
C LEU A 344 -6.39 -10.12 3.38
N ALA A 345 -6.53 -11.41 3.07
CA ALA A 345 -6.59 -12.53 4.00
C ALA A 345 -7.45 -12.29 5.24
N VAL A 346 -8.66 -11.81 4.99
CA VAL A 346 -9.70 -11.64 6.00
C VAL A 346 -10.63 -12.84 5.96
N LYS A 347 -11.02 -13.35 7.14
CA LYS A 347 -12.00 -14.43 7.31
C LYS A 347 -12.91 -14.17 8.51
N ILE A 348 -14.00 -13.46 8.28
CA ILE A 348 -14.98 -13.07 9.32
C ILE A 348 -16.04 -14.15 9.54
N ASP A 349 -16.23 -15.07 8.60
CA ASP A 349 -17.25 -16.13 8.64
C ASP A 349 -16.87 -17.36 9.48
N GLN A 350 -15.92 -17.23 10.40
CA GLN A 350 -15.56 -18.31 11.33
C GLN A 350 -16.57 -18.40 12.50
N PRO A 351 -16.84 -19.60 13.04
CA PRO A 351 -17.82 -19.79 14.11
C PRO A 351 -17.50 -18.99 15.37
N ASP A 352 -16.21 -18.83 15.69
CA ASP A 352 -15.73 -18.25 16.95
C ASP A 352 -15.42 -16.74 16.87
N VAL A 353 -15.84 -16.04 15.80
CA VAL A 353 -15.60 -14.59 15.67
C VAL A 353 -16.48 -13.81 16.64
N SER A 354 -15.87 -12.89 17.39
CA SER A 354 -16.57 -12.04 18.35
C SER A 354 -17.62 -11.14 17.68
N GLU A 355 -18.72 -10.86 18.39
CA GLU A 355 -19.77 -9.96 17.91
C GLU A 355 -19.28 -8.52 17.66
N ARG A 356 -18.18 -8.14 18.30
CA ARG A 356 -17.52 -6.86 18.04
C ARG A 356 -16.93 -6.83 16.63
N VAL A 357 -16.18 -7.87 16.26
CA VAL A 357 -15.55 -7.98 14.95
C VAL A 357 -16.61 -8.09 13.85
N LYS A 358 -17.67 -8.89 14.05
CA LYS A 358 -18.80 -8.97 13.10
C LYS A 358 -19.48 -7.62 12.89
N ARG A 359 -19.70 -6.85 13.96
CA ARG A 359 -20.26 -5.50 13.88
C ARG A 359 -19.38 -4.52 13.11
N MET A 360 -18.06 -4.54 13.35
CA MET A 360 -17.11 -3.72 12.59
C MET A 360 -17.13 -4.06 11.09
N ALA A 361 -17.34 -5.33 10.75
CA ALA A 361 -17.40 -5.79 9.38
C ALA A 361 -18.78 -5.59 8.71
N LYS A 362 -19.86 -5.29 9.44
CA LYS A 362 -21.26 -5.37 8.95
C LYS A 362 -21.50 -4.70 7.59
N ASN A 363 -20.89 -3.53 7.37
CA ASN A 363 -21.09 -2.72 6.15
C ASN A 363 -20.06 -3.01 5.04
N SER A 364 -19.09 -3.89 5.29
CA SER A 364 -18.11 -4.29 4.29
C SER A 364 -18.71 -5.34 3.35
N PRO A 365 -18.45 -5.26 2.03
CA PRO A 365 -18.79 -6.32 1.07
C PRO A 365 -18.27 -7.70 1.49
N TYR A 366 -18.98 -8.77 1.10
CA TYR A 366 -18.56 -10.14 1.41
C TYR A 366 -17.14 -10.45 0.89
N SER A 367 -16.79 -9.99 -0.31
CA SER A 367 -15.44 -10.15 -0.89
C SER A 367 -14.33 -9.57 -0.03
N LEU A 368 -14.59 -8.46 0.67
CA LEU A 368 -13.62 -7.83 1.58
C LEU A 368 -13.57 -8.54 2.93
N ARG A 369 -14.73 -8.95 3.46
CA ARG A 369 -14.82 -9.63 4.77
C ARG A 369 -14.24 -11.03 4.77
N ASN A 370 -14.31 -11.73 3.65
CA ASN A 370 -13.87 -13.12 3.53
C ASN A 370 -12.86 -13.28 2.39
N SER A 371 -12.01 -12.27 2.16
CA SER A 371 -11.11 -12.20 1.00
C SER A 371 -10.20 -13.41 0.85
N ILE A 372 -9.95 -14.15 1.93
CA ILE A 372 -9.14 -15.37 1.91
C ILE A 372 -9.72 -16.45 0.98
N PHE A 373 -11.01 -16.42 0.67
CA PHE A 373 -11.62 -17.38 -0.26
C PHE A 373 -10.85 -17.43 -1.60
N LEU A 374 -10.26 -16.31 -2.02
CA LEU A 374 -9.43 -16.24 -3.23
C LEU A 374 -8.18 -17.09 -3.07
N ASP A 375 -7.44 -16.94 -1.98
CA ASP A 375 -6.30 -17.81 -1.69
C ASP A 375 -6.77 -19.27 -1.62
N GLU A 376 -7.72 -19.61 -0.74
CA GLU A 376 -8.21 -20.99 -0.56
C GLU A 376 -8.60 -21.65 -1.91
N LYS A 377 -9.24 -20.90 -2.81
CA LYS A 377 -9.63 -21.39 -4.14
C LYS A 377 -8.46 -21.45 -5.15
N LEU A 378 -7.55 -20.48 -5.14
CA LEU A 378 -6.58 -20.26 -6.22
C LEU A 378 -5.21 -20.87 -5.95
N ASN A 379 -4.83 -21.05 -4.68
CA ASN A 379 -3.56 -21.66 -4.29
C ASN A 379 -3.71 -22.76 -3.23
N ASN A 380 -4.94 -23.20 -2.94
CA ASN A 380 -5.22 -24.21 -1.90
C ASN A 380 -4.71 -23.80 -0.51
N TYR A 381 -4.63 -22.48 -0.24
CA TYR A 381 -4.25 -21.98 1.08
C TYR A 381 -5.18 -22.58 2.15
N LYS A 382 -4.60 -22.90 3.30
CA LYS A 382 -5.35 -23.36 4.48
C LYS A 382 -5.26 -22.29 5.55
N TRP A 383 -6.41 -21.77 5.99
CA TRP A 383 -6.49 -20.80 7.08
C TRP A 383 -5.76 -21.25 8.34
N GLU A 384 -6.02 -22.49 8.77
CA GLU A 384 -5.41 -23.12 9.95
C GLU A 384 -4.12 -23.89 9.61
N ASN A 385 -3.13 -23.17 9.09
CA ASN A 385 -1.81 -23.75 8.79
C ASN A 385 -0.82 -23.63 9.96
N SER A 386 0.31 -24.33 9.86
CA SER A 386 1.35 -24.34 10.91
C SER A 386 1.97 -22.98 11.20
N ASN A 387 1.94 -22.05 10.24
CA ASN A 387 2.53 -20.71 10.40
C ASN A 387 1.62 -19.80 11.18
N TYR A 388 0.33 -19.86 10.87
CA TYR A 388 -0.68 -19.19 11.67
C TYR A 388 -0.64 -19.69 13.12
N ARG A 389 -0.62 -21.01 13.35
CA ARG A 389 -0.49 -21.57 14.71
C ARG A 389 0.77 -21.08 15.42
N ARG A 390 1.91 -21.05 14.72
CA ARG A 390 3.16 -20.48 15.26
C ARG A 390 3.02 -18.99 15.58
N TYR A 391 2.40 -18.22 14.69
CA TYR A 391 2.18 -16.79 14.91
C TYR A 391 1.33 -16.54 16.14
N ILE A 392 0.21 -17.24 16.30
CA ILE A 392 -0.66 -17.12 17.48
C ILE A 392 0.08 -17.52 18.75
N SER A 393 0.89 -18.58 18.71
CA SER A 393 1.73 -18.96 19.86
C SER A 393 2.75 -17.86 20.23
N LEU A 394 3.36 -17.21 19.24
CA LEU A 394 4.22 -16.04 19.49
C LEU A 394 3.42 -14.85 19.99
N TYR A 395 2.22 -14.62 19.45
CA TYR A 395 1.33 -13.56 19.91
C TYR A 395 1.05 -13.71 21.40
N ASP A 396 0.63 -14.89 21.84
CA ASP A 396 0.32 -15.20 23.24
C ASP A 396 1.53 -15.04 24.16
N LYS A 397 2.73 -15.30 23.66
CA LYS A 397 3.98 -15.17 24.41
C LYS A 397 4.41 -13.71 24.63
N TYR A 398 4.06 -12.80 23.70
CA TYR A 398 4.61 -11.43 23.67
C TYR A 398 3.55 -10.32 23.81
N SER A 399 2.26 -10.67 23.91
CA SER A 399 1.17 -9.71 23.98
C SER A 399 1.18 -8.86 25.26
N ASP A 400 1.66 -9.44 26.35
CA ASP A 400 1.85 -8.80 27.66
C ASP A 400 3.18 -8.03 27.65
#